data_AF-A0A7J6KGR6-F1
#
_entry.id   AF-A0A7J6KGR6-F1
#
_cell.length_a   1.000
_cell.length_b   1.000
_cell.length_c   1.000
_cell.angle_alpha   90.00
_cell.angle_beta   90.00
_cell.angle_gamma   90.00
#
_symmetry.space_group_name_H-M   'P 1'
#
loop_
_entity.id
_entity.type
_entity.pdbx_description
1 polymer ?
#
loop_
_entity_poly.entity_id
_entity_poly.type
_entity_poly.pdbx_seq_one_letter_code
_entity_poly.pdbx_strand_id
1 'polypeptide(L)'
;AEVQQYYQSLINEAMSGGNAVVKVLDPPAHMVEKVGAKMLQLAAYDVERSGKAYISEVNECFRSNDITPKRFYVDTFANGIIVYTCFFDPSSCTEDKLSQLAQTLRYVCHFKHNPKKSALVWDLVLKNLITPEHAIFLITAAKFIFSFFPKETE
;
A
#
# COMPACT_ATOMS: atom_id res chain seq x y z
N ALA A 1 22.45 4.26 11.29
CA ALA A 1 23.19 4.12 10.01
C ALA A 1 22.46 3.19 9.04
N GLU A 2 22.26 1.92 9.39
CA GLU A 2 21.67 0.91 8.48
C GLU A 2 20.18 1.14 8.15
N VAL A 3 19.36 1.47 9.17
CA VAL A 3 17.93 1.79 8.97
C VAL A 3 17.72 2.99 8.05
N GLN A 4 18.56 4.02 8.19
CA GLN A 4 18.52 5.20 7.33
C GLN A 4 18.85 4.85 5.87
N GLN A 5 19.72 3.87 5.64
CA GLN A 5 20.04 3.41 4.28
C GLN A 5 18.86 2.64 3.66
N TYR A 6 18.19 1.76 4.41
CA TYR A 6 16.96 1.11 3.95
C TYR A 6 15.89 2.12 3.58
N TYR A 7 15.73 3.12 4.45
CA TYR A 7 14.75 4.18 4.31
C TYR A 7 15.04 5.07 3.08
N GLN A 8 16.28 5.50 2.90
CA GLN A 8 16.70 6.28 1.72
C GLN A 8 16.60 5.49 0.43
N SER A 9 16.99 4.21 0.43
CA SER A 9 16.85 3.33 -0.74
C SER A 9 15.38 3.20 -1.16
N LEU A 10 14.48 2.98 -0.20
CA LEU A 10 13.05 2.84 -0.44
C LEU A 10 12.44 4.12 -1.04
N ILE A 11 12.79 5.28 -0.48
CA ILE A 11 12.33 6.59 -0.97
C ILE A 11 12.85 6.84 -2.39
N ASN A 12 14.14 6.64 -2.64
CA ASN A 12 14.74 6.85 -3.97
C ASN A 12 14.10 5.96 -5.03
N GLU A 13 13.82 4.70 -4.69
CA GLU A 13 13.13 3.78 -5.58
C GLU A 13 11.71 4.24 -5.88
N ALA A 14 10.93 4.63 -4.86
CA ALA A 14 9.58 5.16 -5.04
C ALA A 14 9.54 6.45 -5.88
N MET A 15 10.51 7.36 -5.69
CA MET A 15 10.63 8.58 -6.50
C MET A 15 10.97 8.27 -7.95
N SER A 16 11.93 7.36 -8.19
CA SER A 16 12.37 7.02 -9.54
C SER A 16 11.28 6.31 -10.35
N GLY A 17 10.52 5.42 -9.71
CA GLY A 17 9.46 4.65 -10.36
C GLY A 17 8.11 5.36 -10.43
N GLY A 18 7.87 6.38 -9.61
CA GLY A 18 6.56 7.02 -9.47
C GLY A 18 5.45 6.08 -8.96
N ASN A 19 5.83 4.94 -8.39
CA ASN A 19 4.95 3.85 -7.98
C ASN A 19 5.17 3.49 -6.51
N ALA A 20 4.26 2.71 -5.93
CA ALA A 20 4.45 2.16 -4.60
C ALA A 20 5.55 1.08 -4.59
N VAL A 21 6.46 1.16 -3.62
CA VAL A 21 7.52 0.19 -3.37
C VAL A 21 7.25 -0.49 -2.04
N VAL A 22 7.25 -1.81 -2.01
CA VAL A 22 7.05 -2.61 -0.79
C VAL A 22 8.22 -3.55 -0.58
N LYS A 23 8.80 -3.54 0.62
CA LYS A 23 9.92 -4.40 1.03
C LYS A 23 9.59 -5.11 2.35
N VAL A 24 9.89 -6.40 2.41
CA VAL A 24 9.86 -7.19 3.65
C VAL A 24 11.30 -7.46 4.05
N LEU A 25 11.66 -7.11 5.28
CA LEU A 25 13.03 -7.13 5.77
C LEU A 25 13.07 -7.71 7.19
N ASP A 26 14.22 -8.24 7.57
CA ASP A 26 14.49 -8.54 8.98
C ASP A 26 14.81 -7.22 9.70
N PRO A 27 14.06 -6.86 10.75
CA PRO A 27 14.32 -5.66 11.51
C PRO A 27 15.63 -5.76 12.28
N PRO A 28 16.36 -4.64 12.46
CA PRO A 28 17.52 -4.62 13.34
C PRO A 28 17.16 -5.07 14.75
N ALA A 29 18.04 -5.81 15.42
CA ALA A 29 17.79 -6.40 16.74
C ALA A 29 17.36 -5.38 17.81
N HIS A 30 17.82 -4.13 17.72
CA HIS A 30 17.45 -3.07 18.67
C HIS A 30 16.02 -2.51 18.44
N MET A 31 15.39 -2.82 17.31
CA MET A 31 14.05 -2.33 16.97
C MET A 31 12.95 -3.32 17.35
N VAL A 32 13.29 -4.57 17.68
CA VAL A 32 12.32 -5.63 17.98
C VAL A 32 12.66 -6.37 19.26
N GLU A 33 11.63 -6.79 19.99
CA GLU A 33 11.79 -7.55 21.23
C GLU A 33 11.94 -9.06 21.00
N LYS A 34 11.44 -9.56 19.85
CA LYS A 34 11.38 -10.99 19.54
C LYS A 34 12.23 -11.32 18.32
N VAL A 35 13.06 -12.36 18.46
CA VAL A 35 13.79 -12.97 17.36
C VAL A 35 12.79 -13.55 16.34
N GLY A 36 13.03 -13.30 15.06
CA GLY A 36 12.14 -13.73 13.97
C GLY A 36 10.99 -12.76 13.67
N ALA A 37 10.91 -11.60 14.35
CA ALA A 37 10.02 -10.53 13.94
C ALA A 37 10.34 -10.06 12.53
N LYS A 38 9.31 -9.58 11.81
CA LYS A 38 9.45 -9.10 10.43
C LYS A 38 9.05 -7.64 10.34
N MET A 39 9.72 -6.91 9.45
CA MET A 39 9.43 -5.52 9.14
C MET A 39 8.94 -5.42 7.70
N LEU A 40 7.81 -4.75 7.49
CA LEU A 40 7.33 -4.39 6.17
C LEU A 40 7.43 -2.88 6.01
N GLN A 41 8.10 -2.44 4.95
CA GLN A 41 8.15 -1.04 4.56
C GLN A 41 7.41 -0.85 3.25
N LEU A 42 6.57 0.18 3.20
CA LEU A 42 5.87 0.64 2.00
C LEU A 42 6.22 2.10 1.80
N ALA A 43 6.68 2.48 0.62
CA ALA A 43 6.75 3.88 0.20
C ALA A 43 5.81 4.09 -0.97
N ALA A 44 5.00 5.14 -0.93
CA ALA A 44 4.13 5.56 -2.02
C ALA A 44 4.42 7.02 -2.37
N TYR A 45 4.46 7.32 -3.66
CA TYR A 45 4.61 8.68 -4.17
C TYR A 45 3.28 9.14 -4.78
N ASP A 46 2.70 10.20 -4.22
CA ASP A 46 1.46 10.78 -4.73
C ASP A 46 1.42 12.29 -4.49
N VAL A 47 1.81 13.03 -5.54
CA VAL A 47 1.81 14.50 -5.56
C VAL A 47 0.39 15.06 -5.48
N GLU A 48 -0.60 14.37 -6.07
CA GLU A 48 -1.99 14.83 -6.12
C GLU A 48 -2.64 14.83 -4.72
N ARG A 49 -2.21 13.90 -3.85
CA ARG A 49 -2.68 13.83 -2.46
C ARG A 49 -2.07 14.84 -1.51
N SER A 50 -1.08 15.65 -1.95
CA SER A 50 -0.44 16.70 -1.11
C SER A 50 0.00 16.18 0.27
N GLY A 51 0.52 14.96 0.35
CA GLY A 51 0.98 14.35 1.61
C GLY A 51 -0.11 13.68 2.47
N LYS A 52 -1.36 13.54 1.99
CA LYS A 52 -2.39 12.77 2.70
C LYS A 52 -2.09 11.28 2.68
N ALA A 53 -1.90 10.70 3.86
CA ALA A 53 -1.63 9.28 4.04
C ALA A 53 -2.82 8.39 3.63
N TYR A 54 -2.54 7.31 2.90
CA TYR A 54 -3.39 6.14 2.61
C TYR A 54 -3.81 5.29 3.83
N ILE A 55 -4.11 5.89 4.98
CA ILE A 55 -4.36 5.15 6.24
C ILE A 55 -5.52 4.16 6.08
N SER A 56 -6.63 4.59 5.48
CA SER A 56 -7.79 3.73 5.22
C SER A 56 -7.41 2.55 4.33
N GLU A 57 -6.70 2.82 3.24
CA GLU A 57 -6.38 1.84 2.21
C GLU A 57 -5.39 0.80 2.72
N VAL A 58 -4.38 1.24 3.46
CA VAL A 58 -3.41 0.35 4.11
C VAL A 58 -4.08 -0.51 5.18
N ASN A 59 -4.97 0.06 5.99
CA ASN A 59 -5.71 -0.69 7.00
C ASN A 59 -6.62 -1.77 6.40
N GLU A 60 -7.20 -1.53 5.23
CA GLU A 60 -8.04 -2.53 4.57
C GLU A 60 -7.20 -3.65 3.97
N CYS A 61 -6.00 -3.35 3.47
CA CYS A 61 -5.05 -4.39 3.06
C CYS A 61 -4.66 -5.30 4.24
N PHE A 62 -4.55 -4.74 5.45
CA PHE A 62 -4.33 -5.52 6.67
C PHE A 62 -5.51 -6.45 6.97
N ARG A 63 -6.74 -5.92 6.92
CA ARG A 63 -7.95 -6.72 7.17
C ARG A 63 -8.18 -7.80 6.12
N SER A 64 -7.98 -7.50 4.83
CA SER A 64 -8.18 -8.48 3.74
C SER A 64 -7.22 -9.66 3.82
N ASN A 65 -6.04 -9.45 4.41
CA ASN A 65 -5.02 -10.49 4.60
C ASN A 65 -5.07 -11.14 5.99
N ASP A 66 -5.98 -10.70 6.88
CA ASP A 66 -6.10 -11.18 8.26
C ASP A 66 -4.75 -11.10 9.03
N ILE A 67 -4.11 -9.93 8.96
CA ILE A 67 -2.84 -9.61 9.63
C ILE A 67 -2.94 -8.21 10.21
N THR A 68 -2.49 -8.01 11.44
CA THR A 68 -2.39 -6.67 12.05
C THR A 68 -0.97 -6.41 12.54
N PRO A 69 -0.35 -5.26 12.20
CA PRO A 69 0.95 -4.91 12.72
C PRO A 69 0.88 -4.60 14.22
N LYS A 70 1.91 -5.01 14.96
CA LYS A 70 2.04 -4.70 16.39
C LYS A 70 2.46 -3.24 16.61
N ARG A 71 3.30 -2.72 15.71
CA ARG A 71 3.71 -1.32 15.67
C ARG A 71 3.66 -0.84 14.23
N PHE A 72 3.17 0.38 14.05
CA PHE A 72 2.94 1.00 12.74
C PHE A 72 3.32 2.46 12.81
N TYR A 73 4.21 2.88 11.92
CA TYR A 73 4.68 4.26 11.79
C TYR A 73 4.36 4.79 10.41
N VAL A 74 3.96 6.06 10.34
CA VAL A 74 3.66 6.77 9.10
C VAL A 74 4.48 8.04 9.07
N ASP A 75 5.27 8.19 8.03
CA ASP A 75 6.07 9.38 7.79
C ASP A 75 5.61 10.01 6.47
N THR A 76 5.27 11.29 6.51
CA THR A 76 4.85 12.05 5.33
C THR A 76 5.90 13.11 5.02
N PHE A 77 6.26 13.23 3.74
CA PHE A 77 7.28 14.14 3.28
C PHE A 77 6.68 15.23 2.39
N ALA A 78 7.26 16.43 2.45
CA ALA A 78 6.79 17.60 1.69
C ALA A 78 6.82 17.40 0.17
N ASN A 79 7.64 16.47 -0.33
CA ASN A 79 7.70 16.09 -1.74
C ASN A 79 6.56 15.13 -2.17
N GLY A 80 5.59 14.82 -1.29
CA GLY A 80 4.46 13.94 -1.62
C GLY A 80 4.74 12.46 -1.44
N ILE A 81 5.88 12.09 -0.84
CA ILE A 81 6.17 10.70 -0.46
C ILE A 81 5.56 10.41 0.90
N ILE A 82 4.98 9.22 1.02
CA ILE A 82 4.48 8.67 2.27
C ILE A 82 5.16 7.32 2.49
N VAL A 83 5.74 7.14 3.66
CA VAL A 83 6.39 5.89 4.06
C VAL A 83 5.65 5.29 5.24
N TYR A 84 5.41 4.00 5.15
CA TYR A 84 4.82 3.16 6.20
C TYR A 84 5.86 2.16 6.65
N THR A 85 6.06 2.05 7.96
CA THR A 85 6.89 1.01 8.56
C THR A 85 6.07 0.21 9.54
N CYS A 86 5.89 -1.08 9.24
CA CYS A 86 5.07 -2.02 9.99
C CYS A 86 5.94 -3.10 10.62
N PHE A 87 5.70 -3.43 11.88
CA PHE A 87 6.40 -4.51 12.58
C PHE A 87 5.42 -5.62 12.96
N PHE A 88 5.77 -6.85 12.63
CA PHE A 88 4.97 -8.05 12.89
C PHE A 88 5.72 -8.99 13.83
N ASP A 89 5.01 -9.52 14.83
CA ASP A 89 5.53 -10.55 15.70
C ASP A 89 5.51 -11.90 14.96
N PRO A 90 6.52 -12.78 15.17
CA PRO A 90 6.61 -14.08 14.50
C PRO A 90 5.43 -15.01 14.83
N SER A 91 4.81 -14.83 16.00
CA SER A 91 3.64 -15.62 16.41
C SER A 91 2.35 -15.22 15.70
N SER A 92 2.30 -14.01 15.13
CA SER A 92 1.09 -13.45 14.51
C SER A 92 1.09 -13.52 12.99
N CYS A 93 2.24 -13.80 12.37
CA CYS A 93 2.36 -13.70 10.92
C CYS A 93 3.35 -14.74 10.35
N THR A 94 2.88 -15.51 9.38
CA THR A 94 3.73 -16.37 8.56
C THR A 94 4.34 -15.58 7.40
N GLU A 95 5.41 -16.09 6.81
CA GLU A 95 6.09 -15.48 5.68
C GLU A 95 5.18 -15.40 4.44
N ASP A 96 4.36 -16.43 4.20
CA ASP A 96 3.38 -16.44 3.10
C ASP A 96 2.35 -15.32 3.24
N LYS A 97 1.84 -15.10 4.45
CA LYS A 97 0.90 -14.03 4.77
C LYS A 97 1.52 -12.64 4.54
N LEU A 98 2.79 -12.45 4.90
CA LEU A 98 3.52 -11.21 4.61
C LEU A 98 3.75 -11.00 3.12
N SER A 99 4.03 -12.07 2.38
CA SER A 99 4.21 -12.02 0.92
C SER A 99 2.92 -11.59 0.23
N GLN A 100 1.78 -12.18 0.62
CA GLN A 100 0.46 -11.79 0.14
C GLN A 100 0.15 -10.32 0.46
N LEU A 101 0.34 -9.90 1.71
CA LEU A 101 0.16 -8.50 2.11
C LEU A 101 1.07 -7.56 1.31
N ALA A 102 2.34 -7.93 1.12
CA ALA A 102 3.28 -7.11 0.35
C ALA A 102 2.85 -6.97 -1.11
N GLN A 103 2.28 -8.03 -1.70
CA GLN A 103 1.70 -7.98 -3.03
C GLN A 103 0.48 -7.06 -3.07
N THR A 104 -0.45 -7.19 -2.13
CA THR A 104 -1.64 -6.33 -2.03
C THR A 104 -1.27 -4.86 -1.85
N LEU A 105 -0.28 -4.53 -1.01
CA LEU A 105 0.14 -3.16 -0.72
C LEU A 105 0.80 -2.45 -1.92
N ARG A 106 1.35 -3.18 -2.90
CA ARG A 106 1.85 -2.57 -4.15
C ARG A 106 0.75 -1.87 -4.92
N TYR A 107 -0.49 -2.24 -4.68
CA TYR A 107 -1.66 -1.71 -5.36
C TYR A 107 -2.26 -0.48 -4.69
N VAL A 108 -1.74 -0.09 -3.51
CA VAL A 108 -2.32 1.00 -2.71
C VAL A 108 -2.27 2.36 -3.42
N CYS A 109 -1.23 2.61 -4.21
CA CYS A 109 -1.08 3.85 -4.99
C CYS A 109 -2.09 3.95 -6.15
N HIS A 110 -2.69 2.83 -6.57
CA HIS A 110 -3.70 2.81 -7.61
C HIS A 110 -5.11 3.11 -7.08
N PHE A 111 -5.30 3.14 -5.75
CA PHE A 111 -6.56 3.53 -5.11
C PHE A 111 -6.75 5.05 -5.09
N LYS A 112 -6.59 5.69 -6.25
CA LYS A 112 -6.85 7.12 -6.41
C LYS A 112 -8.31 7.42 -6.10
N HIS A 113 -8.52 8.28 -5.12
CA HIS A 113 -9.81 8.91 -4.81
C HIS A 113 -10.17 9.93 -5.89
N ASN A 114 -10.31 9.49 -7.14
CA ASN A 114 -11.03 10.27 -8.13
C ASN A 114 -12.53 10.19 -7.79
N PRO A 115 -13.20 11.31 -7.50
CA PRO A 115 -14.62 11.29 -7.21
C PRO A 115 -15.36 10.62 -8.37
N LYS A 116 -16.35 9.76 -8.06
CA LYS A 116 -17.16 8.90 -8.96
C LYS A 116 -16.72 7.42 -8.96
N LYS A 117 -16.16 6.90 -10.06
CA LYS A 117 -16.14 5.46 -10.36
C LYS A 117 -15.17 4.64 -9.50
N SER A 118 -13.99 5.20 -9.17
CA SER A 118 -13.04 4.50 -8.31
C SER A 118 -13.50 4.42 -6.86
N ALA A 119 -14.35 5.36 -6.39
CA ALA A 119 -14.96 5.28 -5.07
C ALA A 119 -15.91 4.09 -4.92
N LEU A 120 -16.64 3.71 -5.99
CA LEU A 120 -17.52 2.54 -5.96
C LEU A 120 -16.74 1.23 -5.93
N VAL A 121 -15.70 1.12 -6.77
CA VAL A 121 -14.80 -0.05 -6.71
C VAL A 121 -14.14 -0.14 -5.33
N TRP A 122 -13.79 1.00 -4.74
CA TRP A 122 -13.24 1.04 -3.39
C TRP A 122 -14.24 0.61 -2.32
N ASP A 123 -15.50 1.06 -2.39
CA ASP A 123 -16.56 0.60 -1.48
C ASP A 123 -16.76 -0.93 -1.52
N LEU A 124 -16.58 -1.56 -2.69
CA LEU A 124 -16.61 -3.02 -2.81
C LEU A 124 -15.41 -3.69 -2.12
N VAL A 125 -14.23 -3.07 -2.16
CA VAL A 125 -13.05 -3.53 -1.39
C VAL A 125 -13.31 -3.38 0.11
N LEU A 126 -13.82 -2.22 0.56
CA LEU A 126 -14.16 -1.97 1.97
C LEU A 126 -15.18 -2.96 2.52
N LYS A 127 -16.10 -3.44 1.67
CA LYS A 127 -17.11 -4.45 2.02
C LYS A 127 -16.60 -5.90 1.89
N ASN A 128 -15.31 -6.11 1.60
CA ASN A 128 -14.71 -7.42 1.31
C ASN A 128 -15.43 -8.22 0.21
N LEU A 129 -16.09 -7.53 -0.74
CA LEU A 129 -16.75 -8.18 -1.88
C LEU A 129 -15.78 -8.49 -3.02
N ILE A 130 -14.69 -7.73 -3.13
CA ILE A 130 -13.61 -7.92 -4.08
C ILE A 130 -12.27 -7.72 -3.39
N THR A 131 -11.21 -8.32 -3.92
CA THR A 131 -9.85 -8.10 -3.40
C THR A 131 -9.26 -6.79 -3.95
N PRO A 132 -8.25 -6.21 -3.29
CA PRO A 132 -7.58 -5.01 -3.79
C PRO A 132 -6.91 -5.21 -5.16
N GLU A 133 -6.50 -6.44 -5.51
CA GLU A 133 -6.00 -6.80 -6.84
C GLU A 133 -7.10 -6.69 -7.91
N HIS A 134 -8.29 -7.24 -7.63
CA HIS A 134 -9.45 -7.14 -8.52
C HIS A 134 -9.85 -5.68 -8.77
N ALA A 135 -9.70 -4.81 -7.76
CA ALA A 135 -10.02 -3.40 -7.89
C ALA A 135 -9.22 -2.71 -9.00
N ILE A 136 -7.95 -3.09 -9.22
CA ILE A 136 -7.14 -2.51 -10.32
C ILE A 136 -7.69 -2.91 -11.67
N PHE A 137 -8.00 -4.19 -11.86
CA PHE A 137 -8.57 -4.66 -13.12
C PHE A 137 -9.88 -3.95 -13.42
N LEU A 138 -10.74 -3.78 -12.42
CA LEU A 138 -12.01 -3.08 -12.57
C LEU A 138 -11.83 -1.58 -12.87
N ILE A 139 -10.90 -0.91 -12.18
CA ILE A 139 -10.59 0.51 -12.45
C ILE A 139 -10.00 0.68 -13.85
N THR A 140 -9.14 -0.24 -14.29
CA THR A 140 -8.50 -0.21 -15.61
C THR A 140 -9.52 -0.52 -16.71
N ALA A 141 -10.37 -1.53 -16.53
CA ALA A 141 -11.46 -1.85 -17.42
C ALA A 141 -12.44 -0.68 -17.54
N ALA A 142 -12.80 -0.03 -16.43
CA ALA A 142 -13.63 1.17 -16.46
C ALA A 142 -12.96 2.29 -17.28
N LYS A 143 -11.67 2.59 -17.03
CA LYS A 143 -10.94 3.59 -17.83
C LYS A 143 -10.92 3.24 -19.32
N PHE A 144 -10.66 1.98 -19.66
CA PHE A 144 -10.65 1.51 -21.04
C PHE A 144 -12.03 1.70 -21.69
N ILE A 145 -13.10 1.20 -21.07
CA ILE A 145 -14.45 1.28 -21.62
C ILE A 145 -14.86 2.73 -21.85
N PHE A 146 -14.64 3.63 -20.89
CA PHE A 146 -15.05 5.03 -21.03
C PHE A 146 -14.17 5.86 -21.96
N SER A 147 -12.94 5.42 -22.25
CA SER A 147 -12.07 6.07 -23.22
C SER A 147 -12.32 5.61 -24.66
N PHE A 148 -12.69 4.33 -24.85
CA PHE A 148 -12.86 3.73 -26.18
C PHE A 148 -14.31 3.69 -26.65
N PHE A 149 -15.26 3.59 -25.73
CA PHE A 149 -16.68 3.75 -26.05
C PHE A 149 -17.08 5.15 -25.60
N PRO A 150 -17.05 6.15 -26.50
CA PRO A 150 -17.63 7.45 -26.17
C PRO A 150 -19.06 7.21 -25.72
N LYS A 151 -19.49 7.93 -24.68
CA LYS A 151 -20.90 7.93 -24.30
C LYS A 151 -21.68 8.23 -25.57
N GLU A 152 -22.64 7.37 -25.94
CA GLU A 152 -23.65 7.74 -26.92
C GLU A 152 -24.25 9.06 -26.41
N THR A 153 -23.91 10.14 -27.10
CA THR A 153 -24.51 11.44 -26.87
C THR A 153 -25.92 11.35 -27.43
N GLU A 154 -26.88 11.12 -26.54
CA GLU A 154 -28.26 11.59 -26.74
C GLU A 154 -28.29 13.11 -26.80
#